data_AF-A0A517XQ66-F1
#
_entry.id   AF-A0A517XQ66-F1
#
_cell.length_a   1.000
_cell.length_b   1.000
_cell.length_c   1.000
_cell.angle_alpha   90.00
_cell.angle_beta   90.00
_cell.angle_gamma   90.00
#
_symmetry.space_group_name_H-M   'P 1'
#
loop_
_entity.id
_entity.type
_entity.pdbx_description
1 polymer ?
#
loop_
_entity_poly.entity_id
_entity_poly.type
_entity_poly.pdbx_seq_one_letter_code
_entity_poly.pdbx_strand_id
1 'polypeptide(L)'
;MAGTIDPRGNDTDADGDPLTVTAVTQGTNGTVTFTPTGVTYTPAANFSGSDSFTYTVSDGNGGSATATVSVTVTPVNNAPTASSVLAVSGPADGTAQLYTPDAAGLYGTTPATVSGLSGFGGTVRTATADVDGDGTNDTVLVTGPGGPVRVTVVSGVDNATVLVAAFDPFQDPNFTGGGFAAAADIDGDGKAEFVVTPDEGGGPRVSVFTRNADATTTRLVNFLGIDDPNFRGGARAALGDVNADGTPDLIVCAGFLGGPRTAVFDGTTLSGAPTRLVNDFFAFPGADATTLRNGVFVAAGDVDGDGFADLIFGGGPGGAPRVFILSGALVSAGNVAGAQATPVANFFVANNSTDRGGVRLAAKDADGDNKADVAAGSGEGSPAKVRVYLGTNFVGSGEPATFQDLSVFGGGALAGGVFVG
;
A
#
# COMPACT_ATOMS: atom_id res chain seq x y z
N MET A 1 2.50 -8.11 25.25
CA MET A 1 1.70 -8.16 26.51
C MET A 1 2.64 -7.96 27.69
N ALA A 2 2.23 -7.20 28.72
CA ALA A 2 3.02 -7.04 29.94
C ALA A 2 2.94 -8.31 30.80
N GLY A 3 4.06 -8.69 31.43
CA GLY A 3 4.15 -9.85 32.31
C GLY A 3 4.60 -9.46 33.71
N THR A 4 3.90 -9.94 34.74
CA THR A 4 4.27 -9.75 36.15
C THR A 4 4.92 -11.02 36.69
N ILE A 5 6.08 -10.87 37.34
CA ILE A 5 6.88 -11.94 37.93
C ILE A 5 7.08 -11.59 39.42
N ASP A 6 6.92 -12.55 40.33
CA ASP A 6 7.45 -12.45 41.71
C ASP A 6 8.84 -13.08 41.72
N PRO A 7 9.92 -12.27 41.68
CA PRO A 7 11.27 -12.80 41.58
C PRO A 7 11.81 -13.27 42.94
N ARG A 8 11.06 -13.18 44.03
CA ARG A 8 11.51 -13.62 45.36
C ARG A 8 11.28 -15.11 45.59
N GLY A 9 10.49 -15.77 44.74
CA GLY A 9 10.15 -17.19 44.90
C GLY A 9 11.33 -18.16 44.81
N ASN A 10 12.47 -17.71 44.27
CA ASN A 10 13.74 -18.44 44.18
C ASN A 10 14.86 -17.83 45.05
N ASP A 11 14.57 -16.77 45.81
CA ASP A 11 15.52 -16.12 46.69
C ASP A 11 15.33 -16.62 48.13
N THR A 12 16.43 -16.83 48.84
CA THR A 12 16.41 -17.29 50.23
C THR A 12 17.24 -16.37 51.10
N ASP A 13 16.64 -15.87 52.16
CA ASP A 13 17.38 -15.25 53.25
C ASP A 13 17.88 -16.31 54.24
N ALA A 14 19.09 -16.11 54.78
CA ALA A 14 19.73 -17.06 55.69
C ALA A 14 19.08 -17.08 57.08
N ASP A 15 18.47 -15.95 57.48
CA ASP A 15 17.80 -15.76 58.77
C ASP A 15 16.28 -15.93 58.69
N GLY A 16 15.74 -16.06 57.47
CA GLY A 16 14.33 -16.33 57.18
C GLY A 16 13.45 -15.07 57.11
N ASP A 17 14.07 -13.89 56.97
CA ASP A 17 13.38 -12.61 56.92
C ASP A 17 12.63 -12.40 55.58
N PRO A 18 11.48 -11.68 55.59
CA PRO A 18 10.74 -11.39 54.36
C PRO A 18 11.53 -10.45 53.44
N LEU A 19 11.91 -10.95 52.27
CA LEU A 19 12.59 -10.15 51.25
C LEU A 19 11.62 -9.20 50.53
N THR A 20 12.08 -7.97 50.27
CA THR A 20 11.34 -6.95 49.51
C THR A 20 12.18 -6.38 48.37
N VAL A 21 11.58 -6.16 47.21
CA VAL A 21 12.25 -5.51 46.06
C VAL A 21 12.37 -4.02 46.32
N THR A 22 13.59 -3.49 46.29
CA THR A 22 13.89 -2.09 46.61
C THR A 22 14.36 -1.28 45.40
N ALA A 23 14.87 -1.94 44.36
CA ALA A 23 15.30 -1.29 43.13
C ALA A 23 15.23 -2.22 41.91
N VAL A 24 15.09 -1.63 40.73
CA VAL A 24 15.19 -2.31 39.42
C VAL A 24 15.94 -1.43 38.42
N THR A 25 16.62 -2.04 37.45
CA THR A 25 17.05 -1.36 36.24
C THR A 25 16.02 -1.52 35.13
N GLN A 26 16.13 -0.70 34.08
CA GLN A 26 15.35 -0.88 32.86
C GLN A 26 15.99 -1.95 31.97
N GLY A 27 15.19 -2.56 31.10
CA GLY A 27 15.70 -3.36 29.98
C GLY A 27 16.14 -2.43 28.84
N THR A 28 16.88 -2.97 27.87
CA THR A 28 17.29 -2.18 26.69
C THR A 28 16.12 -1.96 25.75
N ASN A 29 15.17 -2.90 25.74
CA ASN A 29 14.08 -2.96 24.78
C ASN A 29 12.71 -3.05 25.47
N GLY A 30 12.62 -2.59 26.72
CA GLY A 30 11.38 -2.58 27.48
C GLY A 30 11.50 -1.81 28.78
N THR A 31 10.34 -1.52 29.36
CA THR A 31 10.22 -0.78 30.61
C THR A 31 9.89 -1.73 31.77
N VAL A 32 10.55 -1.51 32.90
CA VAL A 32 10.40 -2.29 34.12
C VAL A 32 9.81 -1.40 35.20
N THR A 33 8.70 -1.86 35.79
CA THR A 33 8.09 -1.27 36.98
C THR A 33 8.10 -2.30 38.09
N PHE A 34 8.11 -1.88 39.35
CA PHE A 34 8.14 -2.82 40.48
C PHE A 34 7.26 -2.37 41.64
N THR A 35 6.93 -3.35 42.46
CA THR A 35 6.32 -3.23 43.79
C THR A 35 7.22 -3.99 44.77
N PRO A 36 7.04 -3.84 46.09
CA PRO A 36 7.85 -4.58 47.07
C PRO A 36 7.82 -6.11 46.91
N THR A 37 6.81 -6.65 46.21
CA THR A 37 6.57 -8.09 46.07
C THR A 37 6.62 -8.59 44.62
N GLY A 38 6.96 -7.75 43.64
CA GLY A 38 6.93 -8.19 42.25
C GLY A 38 7.40 -7.15 41.26
N VAL A 39 7.79 -7.62 40.08
CA VAL A 39 8.30 -6.81 38.97
C VAL A 39 7.44 -7.05 37.74
N THR A 40 7.10 -5.98 37.03
CA THR A 40 6.37 -6.04 35.76
C THR A 40 7.25 -5.49 34.65
N TYR A 41 7.47 -6.31 33.62
CA TYR A 41 8.17 -5.93 32.40
C TYR A 41 7.18 -5.72 31.26
N THR A 42 7.32 -4.59 30.57
CA THR A 42 6.55 -4.22 29.38
C THR A 42 7.53 -4.05 28.21
N PRO A 43 7.55 -4.98 27.23
CA PRO A 43 8.37 -4.83 26.02
C PRO A 43 8.03 -3.53 25.28
N ALA A 44 9.00 -2.95 24.57
CA ALA A 44 8.74 -1.92 23.58
C ALA A 44 7.81 -2.45 22.47
N ALA A 45 7.04 -1.55 21.84
CA ALA A 45 6.18 -1.92 20.73
C ALA A 45 7.01 -2.64 19.64
N ASN A 46 6.47 -3.73 19.09
CA ASN A 46 7.08 -4.57 18.05
C ASN A 46 8.43 -5.22 18.40
N PHE A 47 8.90 -5.16 19.64
CA PHE A 47 10.10 -5.85 20.05
C PHE A 47 9.87 -7.37 20.15
N SER A 48 10.75 -8.14 19.52
CA SER A 48 10.88 -9.58 19.72
C SER A 48 12.35 -9.94 19.91
N GLY A 49 12.61 -10.92 20.78
CA GLY A 49 13.97 -11.31 21.15
C GLY A 49 14.23 -11.29 22.66
N SER A 50 15.51 -11.33 23.01
CA SER A 50 15.96 -11.40 24.41
C SER A 50 16.26 -10.01 24.96
N ASP A 51 15.82 -9.76 26.19
CA ASP A 51 16.17 -8.58 26.98
C ASP A 51 16.55 -9.00 28.40
N SER A 52 17.18 -8.12 29.16
CA SER A 52 17.53 -8.39 30.55
C SER A 52 17.54 -7.13 31.39
N PHE A 53 17.17 -7.28 32.66
CA PHE A 53 17.27 -6.24 33.67
C PHE A 53 17.69 -6.85 35.01
N THR A 54 18.09 -6.02 35.97
CA THR A 54 18.42 -6.48 37.33
C THR A 54 17.43 -5.93 38.35
N TYR A 55 17.25 -6.66 39.46
CA TYR A 55 16.51 -6.21 40.62
C TYR A 55 17.34 -6.40 41.89
N THR A 56 17.08 -5.58 42.90
CA THR A 56 17.69 -5.67 44.22
C THR A 56 16.62 -5.95 45.26
N VAL A 57 16.89 -6.92 46.14
CA VAL A 57 16.06 -7.23 47.31
C VAL A 57 16.79 -6.87 48.61
N SER A 58 16.02 -6.52 49.64
CA SER A 58 16.53 -6.31 51.00
C SER A 58 15.69 -7.06 52.03
N ASP A 59 16.37 -7.48 53.10
CA ASP A 59 15.79 -8.10 54.31
C ASP A 59 15.22 -7.07 55.31
N GLY A 60 15.45 -5.77 55.08
CA GLY A 60 15.06 -4.69 56.00
C GLY A 60 15.94 -4.57 57.25
N ASN A 61 16.95 -5.43 57.41
CA ASN A 61 17.88 -5.51 58.53
C ASN A 61 19.34 -5.19 58.15
N GLY A 62 19.56 -4.74 56.91
CA GLY A 62 20.84 -4.25 56.41
C GLY A 62 21.51 -5.16 55.38
N GLY A 63 20.92 -6.32 55.09
CA GLY A 63 21.29 -7.18 53.99
C GLY A 63 20.59 -6.79 52.69
N SER A 64 21.30 -6.93 51.57
CA SER A 64 20.76 -6.74 50.23
C SER A 64 21.44 -7.65 49.22
N ALA A 65 20.70 -8.12 48.23
CA ALA A 65 21.21 -8.93 47.13
C ALA A 65 20.64 -8.44 45.78
N THR A 66 21.43 -8.57 44.71
CA THR A 66 21.03 -8.18 43.35
C THR A 66 21.08 -9.40 42.44
N ALA A 67 20.05 -9.57 41.62
CA ALA A 67 19.93 -10.66 40.66
C ALA A 67 19.48 -10.15 39.28
N THR A 68 19.77 -10.95 38.25
CA THR A 68 19.46 -10.64 36.85
C THR A 68 18.25 -11.45 36.40
N VAL A 69 17.28 -10.78 35.78
CA VAL A 69 16.15 -11.40 35.09
C VAL A 69 16.43 -11.38 33.59
N SER A 70 16.36 -12.55 32.97
CA SER A 70 16.36 -12.69 31.51
C SER A 70 14.92 -12.82 31.01
N VAL A 71 14.56 -12.00 30.03
CA VAL A 71 13.25 -12.00 29.39
C VAL A 71 13.42 -12.44 27.94
N THR A 72 12.55 -13.34 27.49
CA THR A 72 12.44 -13.70 26.07
C THR A 72 11.05 -13.33 25.59
N VAL A 73 10.97 -12.37 24.68
CA VAL A 73 9.72 -11.94 24.04
C VAL A 73 9.58 -12.74 22.74
N THR A 74 8.66 -13.72 22.75
CA THR A 74 8.33 -14.49 21.57
C THR A 74 7.43 -13.67 20.65
N PRO A 75 7.73 -13.57 19.35
CA PRO A 75 6.82 -12.93 18.41
C PRO A 75 5.48 -13.67 18.41
N VAL A 76 4.38 -12.91 18.46
CA VAL A 76 3.06 -13.45 18.13
C VAL A 76 2.99 -13.48 16.61
N ASN A 77 3.00 -14.67 16.04
CA ASN A 77 2.76 -14.83 14.61
C ASN A 77 1.30 -14.47 14.33
N ASN A 78 1.05 -13.30 13.74
CA ASN A 78 -0.22 -13.01 13.11
C ASN A 78 -0.26 -13.80 11.81
N ALA A 79 -1.22 -14.72 11.68
CA ALA A 79 -1.43 -15.39 10.40
C ALA A 79 -1.72 -14.33 9.33
N PRO A 80 -1.17 -14.45 8.12
CA PRO A 80 -1.45 -13.50 7.05
C PRO A 80 -2.95 -13.50 6.77
N THR A 81 -3.59 -12.35 6.88
CA THR A 81 -4.96 -12.13 6.41
C THR A 81 -4.91 -11.87 4.90
N ALA A 82 -5.25 -12.89 4.11
CA ALA A 82 -5.44 -12.71 2.67
C ALA A 82 -6.67 -11.81 2.44
N SER A 83 -6.45 -10.57 1.99
CA SER A 83 -7.52 -9.61 1.68
C SER A 83 -7.38 -9.03 0.27
N SER A 84 -7.06 -9.88 -0.71
CA SER A 84 -7.12 -9.51 -2.13
C SER A 84 -8.25 -10.26 -2.81
N VAL A 85 -9.15 -9.50 -3.42
CA VAL A 85 -10.29 -10.01 -4.15
C VAL A 85 -10.08 -9.68 -5.61
N LEU A 86 -10.04 -10.71 -6.47
CA LEU A 86 -10.00 -10.48 -7.91
C LEU A 86 -11.43 -10.25 -8.39
N ALA A 87 -11.73 -9.03 -8.86
CA ALA A 87 -13.01 -8.73 -9.47
C ALA A 87 -12.94 -8.91 -11.00
N VAL A 88 -13.88 -9.69 -11.54
CA VAL A 88 -14.15 -9.77 -12.96
C VAL A 88 -15.57 -9.27 -13.18
N SER A 89 -15.73 -8.26 -14.03
CA SER A 89 -17.05 -7.82 -14.45
C SER A 89 -17.80 -8.96 -15.15
N GLY A 90 -19.05 -9.20 -14.77
CA GLY A 90 -19.97 -10.00 -15.57
C GLY A 90 -20.30 -9.31 -16.90
N PRO A 91 -21.18 -9.90 -17.72
CA PRO A 91 -21.73 -9.26 -18.91
C PRO A 91 -22.38 -7.89 -18.60
N ALA A 92 -22.87 -7.18 -19.61
CA ALA A 92 -23.58 -5.90 -19.45
C ALA A 92 -24.91 -5.95 -18.65
N ASP A 93 -25.12 -6.99 -17.85
CA ASP A 93 -26.29 -7.24 -17.00
C ASP A 93 -26.21 -6.57 -15.61
N GLY A 94 -25.09 -5.92 -15.28
CA GLY A 94 -24.91 -5.18 -14.02
C GLY A 94 -24.52 -6.06 -12.83
N THR A 95 -23.83 -7.18 -13.10
CA THR A 95 -23.24 -8.07 -12.09
C THR A 95 -21.71 -8.07 -12.14
N ALA A 96 -21.07 -8.31 -11.01
CA ALA A 96 -19.63 -8.60 -10.94
C ALA A 96 -19.38 -9.92 -10.20
N GLN A 97 -18.32 -10.63 -10.60
CA GLN A 97 -17.83 -11.80 -9.92
C GLN A 97 -16.59 -11.44 -9.11
N LEU A 98 -16.65 -11.70 -7.81
CA LEU A 98 -15.53 -11.50 -6.90
C LEU A 98 -14.97 -12.86 -6.51
N TYR A 99 -13.67 -13.04 -6.73
CA TYR A 99 -12.95 -14.26 -6.42
C TYR A 99 -12.12 -14.05 -5.16
N THR A 100 -12.35 -14.92 -4.17
CA THR A 100 -11.57 -14.96 -2.94
C THR A 100 -10.51 -16.07 -3.05
N PRO A 101 -9.24 -15.81 -2.73
CA PRO A 101 -8.23 -16.85 -2.69
C PRO A 101 -8.52 -17.82 -1.53
N ASP A 102 -8.15 -19.09 -1.70
CA ASP A 102 -8.15 -20.04 -0.59
C ASP A 102 -7.00 -19.74 0.40
N ALA A 103 -6.91 -20.54 1.47
CA ALA A 103 -5.85 -20.39 2.48
C ALA A 103 -4.42 -20.58 1.92
N ALA A 104 -4.29 -21.12 0.69
CA ALA A 104 -3.02 -21.26 -0.02
C ALA A 104 -2.80 -20.15 -1.07
N GLY A 105 -3.67 -19.14 -1.14
CA GLY A 105 -3.56 -18.03 -2.10
C GLY A 105 -4.08 -18.37 -3.49
N LEU A 106 -4.77 -19.50 -3.69
CA LEU A 106 -5.22 -19.95 -5.01
C LEU A 106 -6.68 -19.58 -5.27
N TYR A 107 -6.96 -19.10 -6.48
CA TYR A 107 -8.30 -18.75 -6.94
C TYR A 107 -8.99 -19.95 -7.61
N GLY A 108 -9.43 -20.93 -6.80
CA GLY A 108 -10.05 -22.17 -7.28
C GLY A 108 -11.54 -22.36 -6.94
N THR A 109 -12.15 -21.39 -6.26
CA THR A 109 -13.51 -21.49 -5.69
C THR A 109 -14.60 -20.95 -6.64
N THR A 110 -15.86 -21.19 -6.30
CA THR A 110 -17.00 -20.53 -6.96
C THR A 110 -17.02 -19.05 -6.55
N PRO A 111 -16.99 -18.09 -7.49
CA PRO A 111 -16.97 -16.67 -7.16
C PRO A 111 -18.27 -16.20 -6.50
N ALA A 112 -18.17 -15.18 -5.65
CA ALA A 112 -19.33 -14.44 -5.16
C ALA A 112 -19.91 -13.59 -6.31
N THR A 113 -21.24 -13.55 -6.43
CA THR A 113 -21.91 -12.69 -7.41
C THR A 113 -22.44 -11.44 -6.70
N VAL A 114 -21.88 -10.29 -7.07
CA VAL A 114 -22.36 -8.98 -6.62
C VAL A 114 -23.42 -8.48 -7.61
N SER A 115 -24.59 -8.15 -7.09
CA SER A 115 -25.71 -7.60 -7.86
C SER A 115 -25.91 -6.11 -7.55
N GLY A 116 -26.63 -5.40 -8.42
CA GLY A 116 -26.94 -3.98 -8.20
C GLY A 116 -25.86 -3.02 -8.72
N LEU A 117 -24.93 -3.50 -9.55
CA LEU A 117 -23.88 -2.69 -10.15
C LEU A 117 -24.32 -2.13 -11.51
N SER A 118 -25.53 -1.58 -11.57
CA SER A 118 -26.08 -1.04 -12.82
C SER A 118 -25.14 0.03 -13.39
N GLY A 119 -24.70 -0.14 -14.64
CA GLY A 119 -23.75 0.76 -15.30
C GLY A 119 -22.28 0.33 -15.21
N PHE A 120 -21.95 -0.76 -14.50
CA PHE A 120 -20.64 -1.42 -14.52
C PHE A 120 -20.59 -2.50 -15.62
N GLY A 121 -20.66 -2.09 -16.89
CA GLY A 121 -20.49 -3.00 -18.02
C GLY A 121 -19.05 -3.04 -18.51
N GLY A 122 -18.52 -4.24 -18.82
CA GLY A 122 -17.16 -4.38 -19.35
C GLY A 122 -16.09 -4.28 -18.26
N THR A 123 -14.82 -4.07 -18.64
CA THR A 123 -13.67 -4.17 -17.72
C THR A 123 -13.81 -3.30 -16.47
N VAL A 124 -13.38 -3.81 -15.32
CA VAL A 124 -13.26 -3.06 -14.06
C VAL A 124 -11.81 -2.95 -13.63
N ARG A 125 -11.51 -1.93 -12.84
CA ARG A 125 -10.27 -1.78 -12.07
C ARG A 125 -10.63 -1.68 -10.60
N THR A 126 -9.71 -2.07 -9.73
CA THR A 126 -9.96 -2.16 -8.30
C THR A 126 -8.88 -1.50 -7.48
N ALA A 127 -9.26 -1.07 -6.29
CA ALA A 127 -8.37 -0.82 -5.17
C ALA A 127 -8.94 -1.53 -3.93
N THR A 128 -8.11 -1.77 -2.93
CA THR A 128 -8.53 -2.44 -1.69
C THR A 128 -8.06 -1.67 -0.47
N ALA A 129 -8.99 -1.38 0.43
CA ALA A 129 -8.74 -0.76 1.73
C ALA A 129 -10.01 -0.88 2.60
N ASP A 130 -9.89 -0.75 3.91
CA ASP A 130 -11.03 -0.81 4.85
C ASP A 130 -11.82 0.51 4.84
N VAL A 131 -12.84 0.63 4.00
CA VAL A 131 -13.57 1.89 3.75
C VAL A 131 -14.63 2.16 4.82
N ASP A 132 -15.11 1.13 5.52
CA ASP A 132 -16.08 1.30 6.60
C ASP A 132 -15.54 1.17 8.03
N GLY A 133 -14.27 0.80 8.19
CA GLY A 133 -13.54 0.74 9.45
C GLY A 133 -13.85 -0.51 10.27
N ASP A 134 -14.25 -1.61 9.61
CA ASP A 134 -14.61 -2.85 10.28
C ASP A 134 -13.39 -3.79 10.53
N GLY A 135 -12.21 -3.39 10.07
CA GLY A 135 -10.96 -4.12 10.14
C GLY A 135 -10.70 -5.05 8.96
N THR A 136 -11.58 -5.08 7.96
CA THR A 136 -11.47 -5.90 6.75
C THR A 136 -11.34 -5.00 5.53
N ASN A 137 -10.37 -5.28 4.64
CA ASN A 137 -10.27 -4.51 3.42
C ASN A 137 -11.47 -4.75 2.50
N ASP A 138 -12.11 -3.67 2.10
CA ASP A 138 -13.15 -3.65 1.08
C ASP A 138 -12.57 -3.58 -0.33
N THR A 139 -13.43 -3.86 -1.32
CA THR A 139 -13.08 -3.71 -2.73
C THR A 139 -13.75 -2.47 -3.31
N VAL A 140 -12.94 -1.46 -3.66
CA VAL A 140 -13.37 -0.30 -4.46
C VAL A 140 -13.31 -0.70 -5.93
N LEU A 141 -14.44 -0.68 -6.63
CA LEU A 141 -14.50 -0.95 -8.07
C LEU A 141 -14.72 0.34 -8.84
N VAL A 142 -13.96 0.51 -9.92
CA VAL A 142 -14.17 1.58 -10.91
C VAL A 142 -14.29 0.99 -12.32
N THR A 143 -15.16 1.55 -13.15
CA THR A 143 -15.27 1.14 -14.55
C THR A 143 -13.97 1.42 -15.32
N GLY A 144 -13.53 0.46 -16.12
CA GLY A 144 -12.41 0.57 -17.04
C GLY A 144 -12.80 1.16 -18.40
N PRO A 145 -11.90 1.10 -19.40
CA PRO A 145 -12.09 1.71 -20.72
C PRO A 145 -13.36 1.24 -21.45
N GLY A 146 -13.96 2.16 -22.21
CA GLY A 146 -15.11 1.87 -23.08
C GLY A 146 -16.49 2.24 -22.51
N GLY A 147 -16.55 2.91 -21.35
CA GLY A 147 -17.79 3.35 -20.71
C GLY A 147 -17.62 4.57 -19.79
N PRO A 148 -18.73 5.13 -19.29
CA PRO A 148 -18.69 6.24 -18.35
C PRO A 148 -18.01 5.83 -17.04
N VAL A 149 -17.34 6.78 -16.38
CA VAL A 149 -16.74 6.51 -15.06
C VAL A 149 -17.85 6.26 -14.04
N ARG A 150 -17.77 5.12 -13.37
CA ARG A 150 -18.60 4.75 -12.24
C ARG A 150 -17.71 4.16 -11.15
N VAL A 151 -18.03 4.46 -9.90
CA VAL A 151 -17.36 3.89 -8.73
C VAL A 151 -18.38 3.32 -7.74
N THR A 152 -18.02 2.22 -7.07
CA THR A 152 -18.81 1.52 -6.05
C THR A 152 -17.84 0.85 -5.07
N VAL A 153 -18.31 0.53 -3.87
CA VAL A 153 -17.52 -0.17 -2.85
C VAL A 153 -18.30 -1.38 -2.37
N VAL A 154 -17.63 -2.54 -2.32
CA VAL A 154 -18.19 -3.82 -1.90
C VAL A 154 -17.43 -4.30 -0.67
N SER A 155 -18.17 -4.77 0.34
CA SER A 155 -17.61 -5.22 1.60
C SER A 155 -16.67 -6.40 1.42
N GLY A 156 -15.50 -6.34 2.05
CA GLY A 156 -14.53 -7.43 2.09
C GLY A 156 -14.97 -8.63 2.94
N VAL A 157 -15.89 -8.41 3.89
CA VAL A 157 -16.34 -9.44 4.85
C VAL A 157 -17.09 -10.56 4.15
N ASP A 158 -17.99 -10.22 3.23
CA ASP A 158 -18.85 -11.19 2.53
C ASP A 158 -18.68 -11.20 1.00
N ASN A 159 -17.92 -10.25 0.44
CA ASN A 159 -17.73 -10.07 -1.00
C ASN A 159 -19.04 -9.97 -1.78
N ALA A 160 -20.11 -9.48 -1.14
CA ALA A 160 -21.46 -9.42 -1.71
C ALA A 160 -22.20 -8.12 -1.34
N THR A 161 -22.00 -7.59 -0.15
CA THR A 161 -22.68 -6.39 0.34
C THR A 161 -22.12 -5.13 -0.31
N VAL A 162 -22.99 -4.35 -0.96
CA VAL A 162 -22.62 -3.04 -1.55
C VAL A 162 -22.64 -1.97 -0.45
N LEU A 163 -21.45 -1.49 -0.05
CA LEU A 163 -21.26 -0.44 0.95
C LEU A 163 -21.52 0.96 0.39
N VAL A 164 -21.17 1.16 -0.88
CA VAL A 164 -21.40 2.41 -1.62
C VAL A 164 -22.03 2.06 -2.97
N ALA A 165 -23.27 2.49 -3.17
CA ALA A 165 -23.99 2.28 -4.43
C ALA A 165 -23.25 2.94 -5.60
N ALA A 166 -23.31 2.32 -6.78
CA ALA A 166 -22.68 2.83 -8.00
C ALA A 166 -23.08 4.27 -8.31
N PHE A 167 -22.10 5.17 -8.47
CA PHE A 167 -22.35 6.57 -8.83
C PHE A 167 -21.31 7.15 -9.80
N ASP A 168 -21.61 8.31 -10.38
CA ASP A 168 -20.69 9.08 -11.23
C ASP A 168 -19.82 10.00 -10.36
N PRO A 169 -18.51 9.73 -10.22
CA PRO A 169 -17.64 10.50 -9.33
C PRO A 169 -17.40 11.94 -9.80
N PHE A 170 -17.53 12.18 -11.10
CA PHE A 170 -17.25 13.48 -11.71
C PHE A 170 -18.51 14.25 -12.08
N GLN A 171 -19.67 13.57 -12.10
CA GLN A 171 -20.94 14.13 -12.56
C GLN A 171 -20.82 14.73 -13.97
N ASP A 172 -19.92 14.17 -14.79
CA ASP A 172 -19.63 14.61 -16.15
C ASP A 172 -19.79 13.42 -17.10
N PRO A 173 -20.91 13.36 -17.86
CA PRO A 173 -21.17 12.25 -18.76
C PRO A 173 -20.20 12.19 -19.96
N ASN A 174 -19.36 13.21 -20.16
CA ASN A 174 -18.37 13.23 -21.23
C ASN A 174 -17.11 12.40 -20.91
N PHE A 175 -16.94 11.97 -19.65
CA PHE A 175 -15.81 11.11 -19.28
C PHE A 175 -16.14 9.67 -19.63
N THR A 176 -15.60 9.22 -20.76
CA THR A 176 -15.97 7.95 -21.41
C THR A 176 -14.83 6.94 -21.50
N GLY A 177 -13.67 7.26 -20.91
CA GLY A 177 -12.49 6.40 -20.89
C GLY A 177 -12.41 5.42 -19.69
N GLY A 178 -13.41 5.39 -18.80
CA GLY A 178 -13.28 4.74 -17.50
C GLY A 178 -12.37 5.51 -16.53
N GLY A 179 -12.02 4.90 -15.41
CA GLY A 179 -11.23 5.51 -14.36
C GLY A 179 -10.20 4.58 -13.72
N PHE A 180 -9.44 5.12 -12.77
CA PHE A 180 -8.57 4.39 -11.86
C PHE A 180 -9.00 4.66 -10.43
N ALA A 181 -8.67 3.73 -9.53
CA ALA A 181 -8.96 3.85 -8.12
C ALA A 181 -7.67 3.61 -7.31
N ALA A 182 -7.56 4.31 -6.19
CA ALA A 182 -6.63 4.03 -5.09
C ALA A 182 -7.40 4.22 -3.78
N ALA A 183 -7.00 3.57 -2.70
CA ALA A 183 -7.64 3.75 -1.41
C ALA A 183 -6.64 3.54 -0.26
N ALA A 184 -6.72 4.37 0.77
CA ALA A 184 -5.96 4.32 2.01
C ALA A 184 -6.65 5.24 3.04
N ASP A 185 -6.33 5.08 4.31
CA ASP A 185 -6.75 6.01 5.37
C ASP A 185 -5.94 7.30 5.25
N ILE A 186 -6.49 8.31 4.59
CA ILE A 186 -5.79 9.56 4.23
C ILE A 186 -5.88 10.59 5.35
N ASP A 187 -6.92 10.53 6.20
CA ASP A 187 -7.09 11.48 7.30
C ASP A 187 -6.77 10.90 8.70
N GLY A 188 -6.42 9.60 8.76
CA GLY A 188 -5.98 8.92 9.97
C GLY A 188 -7.12 8.59 10.93
N ASP A 189 -8.38 8.59 10.47
CA ASP A 189 -9.55 8.32 11.29
C ASP A 189 -9.82 6.81 11.52
N GLY A 190 -9.02 5.95 10.88
CA GLY A 190 -9.16 4.50 10.91
C GLY A 190 -10.06 3.94 9.80
N LYS A 191 -10.54 4.78 8.87
CA LYS A 191 -11.27 4.37 7.67
C LYS A 191 -10.56 4.86 6.44
N ALA A 192 -10.65 4.09 5.37
CA ALA A 192 -10.04 4.44 4.12
C ALA A 192 -10.90 5.40 3.30
N GLU A 193 -10.27 6.48 2.86
CA GLU A 193 -10.72 7.25 1.71
C GLU A 193 -10.40 6.50 0.43
N PHE A 194 -11.19 6.79 -0.61
CA PHE A 194 -10.90 6.31 -1.96
C PHE A 194 -10.79 7.47 -2.95
N VAL A 195 -9.78 7.35 -3.80
CA VAL A 195 -9.42 8.30 -4.84
C VAL A 195 -9.86 7.75 -6.17
N VAL A 196 -10.51 8.59 -6.98
CA VAL A 196 -10.89 8.25 -8.35
C VAL A 196 -10.30 9.25 -9.32
N THR A 197 -9.67 8.75 -10.38
CA THR A 197 -9.17 9.55 -11.50
C THR A 197 -9.77 9.05 -12.81
N PRO A 198 -10.02 9.92 -13.81
CA PRO A 198 -10.50 9.48 -15.11
C PRO A 198 -9.32 9.02 -15.99
N ASP A 199 -9.62 8.12 -16.92
CA ASP A 199 -8.70 7.75 -18.00
C ASP A 199 -8.85 8.75 -19.16
N GLU A 200 -9.38 8.37 -20.32
CA GLU A 200 -9.49 9.29 -21.47
C GLU A 200 -10.58 10.36 -21.32
N GLY A 201 -10.24 11.61 -21.71
CA GLY A 201 -11.18 12.72 -21.84
C GLY A 201 -11.47 13.50 -20.55
N GLY A 202 -11.11 12.95 -19.38
CA GLY A 202 -11.32 13.60 -18.08
C GLY A 202 -10.22 14.55 -17.63
N GLY A 203 -9.10 14.56 -18.36
CA GLY A 203 -7.90 15.32 -17.98
C GLY A 203 -7.28 14.82 -16.68
N PRO A 204 -6.42 15.61 -16.02
CA PRO A 204 -5.68 15.18 -14.84
C PRO A 204 -6.53 15.32 -13.58
N ARG A 205 -7.85 15.15 -13.68
CA ARG A 205 -8.76 15.35 -12.54
C ARG A 205 -8.59 14.26 -11.49
N VAL A 206 -8.76 14.66 -10.24
CA VAL A 206 -8.74 13.79 -9.09
C VAL A 206 -9.93 14.13 -8.21
N SER A 207 -10.64 13.11 -7.73
CA SER A 207 -11.63 13.25 -6.67
C SER A 207 -11.34 12.28 -5.53
N VAL A 208 -11.43 12.76 -4.30
CA VAL A 208 -11.25 11.95 -3.08
C VAL A 208 -12.59 11.88 -2.36
N PHE A 209 -12.94 10.69 -1.88
CA PHE A 209 -14.21 10.41 -1.24
C PHE A 209 -14.00 9.67 0.07
N THR A 210 -14.88 9.94 1.03
CA THR A 210 -14.98 9.19 2.29
C THR A 210 -16.38 8.61 2.45
N ARG A 211 -16.49 7.51 3.21
CA ARG A 211 -17.76 6.91 3.61
C ARG A 211 -18.11 7.33 5.04
N ASN A 212 -19.17 8.11 5.17
CA ASN A 212 -19.64 8.62 6.45
C ASN A 212 -20.23 7.51 7.32
N ALA A 213 -20.30 7.76 8.63
CA ALA A 213 -20.91 6.85 9.60
C ALA A 213 -22.40 6.56 9.35
N ASP A 214 -23.11 7.47 8.66
CA ASP A 214 -24.50 7.28 8.24
C ASP A 214 -24.65 6.52 6.91
N ALA A 215 -23.55 5.89 6.44
CA ALA A 215 -23.42 5.19 5.17
C ALA A 215 -23.57 6.07 3.91
N THR A 216 -23.61 7.40 4.06
CA THR A 216 -23.54 8.30 2.90
C THR A 216 -22.09 8.46 2.42
N THR A 217 -21.91 8.84 1.15
CA THR A 217 -20.60 9.13 0.57
C THR A 217 -20.43 10.62 0.37
N THR A 218 -19.29 11.16 0.79
CA THR A 218 -18.96 12.58 0.63
C THR A 218 -17.72 12.74 -0.22
N ARG A 219 -17.76 13.68 -1.18
CA ARG A 219 -16.57 14.08 -1.93
C ARG A 219 -15.82 15.15 -1.15
N LEU A 220 -14.63 14.81 -0.67
CA LEU A 220 -13.77 15.69 0.11
C LEU A 220 -13.18 16.79 -0.77
N VAL A 221 -12.53 16.39 -1.87
CA VAL A 221 -11.89 17.32 -2.82
C VAL A 221 -12.11 16.89 -4.26
N ASN A 222 -12.06 17.87 -5.17
CA ASN A 222 -12.06 17.67 -6.62
C ASN A 222 -11.20 18.74 -7.29
N PHE A 223 -10.08 18.35 -7.87
CA PHE A 223 -9.04 19.27 -8.34
C PHE A 223 -8.29 18.71 -9.56
N LEU A 224 -7.36 19.51 -10.10
CA LEU A 224 -6.43 19.07 -11.15
C LEU A 224 -5.15 18.56 -10.49
N GLY A 225 -4.85 17.27 -10.62
CA GLY A 225 -3.66 16.66 -10.07
C GLY A 225 -2.36 17.08 -10.78
N ILE A 226 -2.46 17.62 -11.99
CA ILE A 226 -1.34 18.22 -12.74
C ILE A 226 -1.73 19.64 -13.13
N ASP A 227 -0.79 20.58 -13.08
CA ASP A 227 -1.01 22.01 -13.38
C ASP A 227 -1.09 22.26 -14.90
N ASP A 228 -2.02 21.55 -15.54
CA ASP A 228 -2.31 21.71 -16.96
C ASP A 228 -3.79 21.40 -17.21
N PRO A 229 -4.67 22.41 -17.17
CA PRO A 229 -6.09 22.21 -17.40
C PRO A 229 -6.41 21.78 -18.85
N ASN A 230 -5.47 21.93 -19.78
CA ASN A 230 -5.63 21.51 -21.17
C ASN A 230 -5.15 20.07 -21.38
N PHE A 231 -4.61 19.44 -20.34
CA PHE A 231 -4.14 18.08 -20.41
C PHE A 231 -5.32 17.15 -20.67
N ARG A 232 -5.21 16.37 -21.75
CA ARG A 232 -6.30 15.50 -22.24
C ARG A 232 -6.10 14.03 -21.91
N GLY A 233 -4.90 13.65 -21.48
CA GLY A 233 -4.60 12.30 -21.00
C GLY A 233 -5.21 12.08 -19.62
N GLY A 234 -5.49 10.82 -19.31
CA GLY A 234 -5.96 10.44 -17.99
C GLY A 234 -4.91 10.53 -16.91
N ALA A 235 -5.38 10.60 -15.67
CA ALA A 235 -4.54 10.49 -14.48
C ALA A 235 -4.62 9.07 -13.90
N ARG A 236 -3.54 8.67 -13.25
CA ARG A 236 -3.45 7.49 -12.39
C ARG A 236 -3.01 8.00 -11.02
N ALA A 237 -3.50 7.37 -9.97
CA ALA A 237 -3.19 7.74 -8.60
C ALA A 237 -2.62 6.55 -7.84
N ALA A 238 -1.72 6.82 -6.91
CA ALA A 238 -1.27 5.90 -5.86
C ALA A 238 -1.25 6.65 -4.53
N LEU A 239 -1.31 5.90 -3.43
CA LEU A 239 -1.26 6.42 -2.07
C LEU A 239 -0.10 5.76 -1.33
N GLY A 240 0.67 6.56 -0.59
CA GLY A 240 1.77 6.10 0.26
C GLY A 240 2.39 7.28 1.00
N ASP A 241 2.92 7.06 2.20
CA ASP A 241 3.51 8.10 3.05
C ASP A 241 4.90 8.52 2.54
N VAL A 242 4.94 9.45 1.58
CA VAL A 242 6.17 9.84 0.84
C VAL A 242 7.05 10.76 1.69
N ASN A 243 6.46 11.48 2.65
CA ASN A 243 7.16 12.41 3.53
C ASN A 243 7.46 11.83 4.94
N ALA A 244 7.03 10.60 5.22
CA ALA A 244 7.17 9.88 6.48
C ALA A 244 6.53 10.59 7.69
N ASP A 245 5.39 11.25 7.47
CA ASP A 245 4.64 11.95 8.54
C ASP A 245 3.58 11.07 9.23
N GLY A 246 3.41 9.83 8.76
CA GLY A 246 2.42 8.86 9.24
C GLY A 246 1.11 8.88 8.45
N THR A 247 0.95 9.79 7.49
CA THR A 247 -0.25 9.96 6.66
C THR A 247 0.05 9.60 5.21
N PRO A 248 -0.74 8.74 4.56
CA PRO A 248 -0.57 8.47 3.13
C PRO A 248 -0.73 9.72 2.26
N ASP A 249 0.32 10.03 1.50
CA ASP A 249 0.31 11.08 0.50
C ASP A 249 -0.28 10.59 -0.83
N LEU A 250 -0.78 11.51 -1.64
CA LEU A 250 -1.35 11.22 -2.96
C LEU A 250 -0.35 11.54 -4.07
N ILE A 251 0.03 10.50 -4.82
CA ILE A 251 0.86 10.63 -6.02
C ILE A 251 -0.06 10.57 -7.24
N VAL A 252 -0.04 11.63 -8.05
CA VAL A 252 -0.84 11.70 -9.28
C VAL A 252 0.08 11.73 -10.48
N CYS A 253 -0.12 10.80 -11.40
CA CYS A 253 0.63 10.69 -12.63
C CYS A 253 -0.28 10.80 -13.85
N ALA A 254 0.04 11.68 -14.80
CA ALA A 254 -0.75 11.84 -16.02
C ALA A 254 0.18 11.91 -17.25
N GLY A 255 -0.15 11.19 -18.33
CA GLY A 255 0.68 11.13 -19.54
C GLY A 255 -0.11 11.01 -20.84
N PHE A 256 0.02 12.00 -21.75
CA PHE A 256 -0.27 11.88 -23.20
C PHE A 256 0.54 12.93 -23.98
N LEU A 257 1.27 12.52 -25.02
CA LEU A 257 2.04 13.38 -25.94
C LEU A 257 2.89 14.48 -25.26
N GLY A 258 4.04 14.10 -24.71
CA GLY A 258 4.99 15.03 -24.07
C GLY A 258 5.72 14.47 -22.86
N GLY A 259 5.30 13.27 -22.42
CA GLY A 259 5.86 12.59 -21.26
C GLY A 259 4.89 12.52 -20.09
N PRO A 260 5.00 11.50 -19.23
CA PRO A 260 4.23 11.44 -18.01
C PRO A 260 4.75 12.46 -16.99
N ARG A 261 3.86 13.32 -16.51
CA ARG A 261 4.11 14.23 -15.39
C ARG A 261 3.54 13.65 -14.11
N THR A 262 4.20 13.95 -13.01
CA THR A 262 3.89 13.50 -11.66
C THR A 262 3.81 14.69 -10.72
N ALA A 263 2.81 14.68 -9.84
CA ALA A 263 2.68 15.56 -8.70
C ALA A 263 2.48 14.71 -7.43
N VAL A 264 2.94 15.23 -6.29
CA VAL A 264 2.72 14.62 -4.98
C VAL A 264 2.02 15.62 -4.08
N PHE A 265 0.89 15.21 -3.51
CA PHE A 265 0.05 16.00 -2.64
C PHE A 265 0.11 15.46 -1.22
N ASP A 266 0.19 16.37 -0.26
CA ASP A 266 0.21 16.07 1.18
C ASP A 266 -1.15 15.50 1.60
N GLY A 267 -1.13 14.27 2.13
CA GLY A 267 -2.32 13.54 2.58
C GLY A 267 -3.17 14.33 3.57
N THR A 268 -2.52 15.03 4.50
CA THR A 268 -3.17 15.78 5.59
C THR A 268 -4.06 16.92 5.11
N THR A 269 -3.92 17.32 3.85
CA THR A 269 -4.67 18.44 3.24
C THR A 269 -5.77 18.01 2.28
N LEU A 270 -5.92 16.71 2.03
CA LEU A 270 -6.88 16.14 1.07
C LEU A 270 -8.34 16.13 1.56
N SER A 271 -8.61 16.67 2.74
CA SER A 271 -9.94 17.01 3.24
C SER A 271 -10.33 18.48 3.00
N GLY A 272 -9.40 19.30 2.47
CA GLY A 272 -9.57 20.75 2.32
C GLY A 272 -8.97 21.29 1.02
N ALA A 273 -7.93 22.11 1.14
CA ALA A 273 -7.21 22.67 -0.01
C ALA A 273 -5.92 21.86 -0.23
N PRO A 274 -5.85 21.01 -1.26
CA PRO A 274 -4.68 20.15 -1.49
C PRO A 274 -3.40 20.97 -1.63
N THR A 275 -2.39 20.66 -0.82
CA THR A 275 -1.04 21.20 -0.92
C THR A 275 -0.13 20.20 -1.60
N ARG A 276 0.89 20.70 -2.30
CA ARG A 276 1.89 19.87 -2.95
C ARG A 276 3.13 19.76 -2.09
N LEU A 277 3.67 18.55 -1.99
CA LEU A 277 5.00 18.33 -1.43
C LEU A 277 6.09 18.82 -2.39
N VAL A 278 5.87 18.62 -3.69
CA VAL A 278 6.80 19.02 -4.75
C VAL A 278 6.05 19.51 -5.99
N ASN A 279 6.69 20.42 -6.75
CA ASN A 279 6.18 20.86 -8.04
C ASN A 279 6.17 19.71 -9.07
N ASP A 280 5.34 19.84 -10.10
CA ASP A 280 5.23 18.83 -11.16
C ASP A 280 6.58 18.52 -11.81
N PHE A 281 6.86 17.23 -11.95
CA PHE A 281 8.09 16.72 -12.57
C PHE A 281 7.79 15.57 -13.54
N PHE A 282 8.76 15.19 -14.37
CA PHE A 282 8.60 14.03 -15.25
C PHE A 282 8.86 12.73 -14.49
N ALA A 283 7.99 11.73 -14.64
CA ALA A 283 8.17 10.44 -13.96
C ALA A 283 9.47 9.73 -14.38
N PHE A 284 9.87 9.89 -15.65
CA PHE A 284 11.09 9.29 -16.20
C PHE A 284 12.08 10.38 -16.64
N PRO A 285 13.40 10.21 -16.39
CA PRO A 285 14.40 11.20 -16.79
C PRO A 285 14.80 11.11 -18.26
N GLY A 286 15.49 12.14 -18.74
CA GLY A 286 16.20 12.13 -20.02
C GLY A 286 15.31 11.89 -21.23
N ALA A 287 15.79 11.07 -22.18
CA ALA A 287 15.05 10.76 -23.39
C ALA A 287 13.73 10.03 -23.11
N ASP A 288 13.66 9.25 -22.02
CA ASP A 288 12.48 8.48 -21.64
C ASP A 288 11.30 9.36 -21.24
N ALA A 289 11.57 10.58 -20.73
CA ALA A 289 10.56 11.61 -20.55
C ALA A 289 9.77 11.89 -21.83
N THR A 290 10.39 11.74 -23.01
CA THR A 290 9.76 12.09 -24.30
C THR A 290 9.31 10.90 -25.13
N THR A 291 9.86 9.71 -24.88
CA THR A 291 9.59 8.49 -25.67
C THR A 291 8.48 7.63 -25.10
N LEU A 292 8.22 7.69 -23.78
CA LEU A 292 7.13 6.98 -23.09
C LEU A 292 5.79 7.74 -23.25
N ARG A 293 5.35 7.89 -24.51
CA ARG A 293 4.27 8.82 -24.90
C ARG A 293 2.85 8.38 -24.59
N ASN A 294 2.60 7.10 -24.30
CA ASN A 294 1.23 6.59 -24.11
C ASN A 294 0.89 6.28 -22.64
N GLY A 295 1.50 7.01 -21.71
CA GLY A 295 1.07 7.03 -20.31
C GLY A 295 2.08 6.44 -19.34
N VAL A 296 1.64 6.31 -18.09
CA VAL A 296 2.41 5.83 -16.95
C VAL A 296 1.45 5.14 -15.98
N PHE A 297 1.94 4.13 -15.29
CA PHE A 297 1.30 3.56 -14.11
C PHE A 297 2.12 3.91 -12.90
N VAL A 298 1.47 4.08 -11.77
CA VAL A 298 2.12 4.48 -10.53
C VAL A 298 1.64 3.59 -9.40
N ALA A 299 2.57 3.18 -8.56
CA ALA A 299 2.35 2.57 -7.26
C ALA A 299 3.27 3.28 -6.24
N ALA A 300 3.05 3.03 -4.95
CA ALA A 300 3.86 3.59 -3.89
C ALA A 300 4.11 2.56 -2.79
N GLY A 301 5.28 2.62 -2.16
CA GLY A 301 5.64 1.77 -1.03
C GLY A 301 7.12 1.90 -0.72
N ASP A 302 7.49 1.73 0.55
CA ASP A 302 8.89 1.79 1.02
C ASP A 302 9.61 0.51 0.60
N VAL A 303 10.31 0.53 -0.55
CA VAL A 303 10.94 -0.69 -1.09
C VAL A 303 12.37 -0.87 -0.57
N ASP A 304 13.03 0.20 -0.13
CA ASP A 304 14.40 0.16 0.38
C ASP A 304 14.51 0.12 1.92
N GLY A 305 13.41 0.36 2.62
CA GLY A 305 13.26 0.27 4.07
C GLY A 305 13.76 1.51 4.81
N ASP A 306 13.75 2.68 4.16
CA ASP A 306 14.20 3.94 4.76
C ASP A 306 13.11 4.68 5.55
N GLY A 307 11.88 4.17 5.55
CA GLY A 307 10.71 4.72 6.22
C GLY A 307 9.89 5.69 5.37
N PHE A 308 10.30 5.97 4.13
CA PHE A 308 9.58 6.81 3.19
C PHE A 308 8.99 5.95 2.07
N ALA A 309 7.73 6.17 1.72
CA ALA A 309 7.14 5.50 0.58
C ALA A 309 7.82 5.97 -0.72
N ASP A 310 8.38 5.02 -1.47
CA ASP A 310 9.00 5.29 -2.76
C ASP A 310 7.95 5.39 -3.88
N LEU A 311 8.28 6.15 -4.92
CA LEU A 311 7.41 6.31 -6.08
C LEU A 311 7.82 5.32 -7.17
N ILE A 312 6.92 4.42 -7.55
CA ILE A 312 7.20 3.30 -8.45
C ILE A 312 6.45 3.52 -9.76
N PHE A 313 7.17 3.75 -10.86
CA PHE A 313 6.60 4.05 -12.17
C PHE A 313 6.75 2.91 -13.16
N GLY A 314 5.67 2.65 -13.89
CA GLY A 314 5.59 1.68 -14.98
C GLY A 314 5.36 2.40 -16.30
N GLY A 315 6.19 2.14 -17.31
CA GLY A 315 6.02 2.75 -18.63
C GLY A 315 4.66 2.38 -19.27
N GLY A 316 3.96 3.34 -19.88
CA GLY A 316 2.70 3.07 -20.59
C GLY A 316 2.88 2.30 -21.92
N PRO A 317 1.78 1.92 -22.59
CA PRO A 317 1.80 1.27 -23.90
C PRO A 317 2.72 1.95 -24.93
N GLY A 318 3.31 1.22 -25.87
CA GLY A 318 4.25 1.75 -26.88
C GLY A 318 5.65 2.12 -26.36
N GLY A 319 5.85 2.19 -25.04
CA GLY A 319 7.15 2.31 -24.37
C GLY A 319 7.75 0.95 -24.00
N ALA A 320 9.05 0.92 -23.68
CA ALA A 320 9.70 -0.29 -23.16
C ALA A 320 9.11 -0.67 -21.79
N PRO A 321 9.09 -1.95 -21.37
CA PRO A 321 8.41 -2.40 -20.17
C PRO A 321 9.26 -2.10 -18.93
N ARG A 322 9.46 -0.82 -18.63
CA ARG A 322 10.38 -0.37 -17.60
C ARG A 322 9.66 -0.10 -16.29
N VAL A 323 10.26 -0.56 -15.20
CA VAL A 323 9.99 -0.13 -13.82
C VAL A 323 11.07 0.87 -13.41
N PHE A 324 10.65 2.00 -12.85
CA PHE A 324 11.55 3.05 -12.38
C PHE A 324 11.11 3.50 -11.00
N ILE A 325 11.98 3.39 -10.01
CA ILE A 325 11.67 3.67 -8.60
C ILE A 325 12.46 4.87 -8.13
N LEU A 326 11.76 5.91 -7.67
CA LEU A 326 12.34 7.12 -7.08
C LEU A 326 12.22 7.07 -5.56
N SER A 327 13.32 7.39 -4.87
CA SER A 327 13.33 7.50 -3.41
C SER A 327 12.31 8.53 -2.93
N GLY A 328 11.40 8.10 -2.05
CA GLY A 328 10.41 8.96 -1.41
C GLY A 328 11.08 10.11 -0.65
N ALA A 329 12.10 9.78 0.15
CA ALA A 329 12.90 10.72 0.94
C ALA A 329 13.51 11.85 0.09
N LEU A 330 14.04 11.54 -1.08
CA LEU A 330 14.60 12.55 -1.98
C LEU A 330 13.52 13.40 -2.66
N VAL A 331 12.38 12.79 -3.02
CA VAL A 331 11.26 13.48 -3.67
C VAL A 331 10.60 14.46 -2.69
N SER A 332 10.28 14.03 -1.48
CA SER A 332 9.68 14.89 -0.44
C SER A 332 10.63 16.01 0.02
N ALA A 333 11.94 15.80 -0.03
CA ALA A 333 12.95 16.85 0.18
C ALA A 333 13.09 17.84 -1.00
N GLY A 334 12.30 17.69 -2.07
CA GLY A 334 12.38 18.51 -3.28
C GLY A 334 13.58 18.23 -4.19
N ASN A 335 14.35 17.16 -3.91
CA ASN A 335 15.53 16.75 -4.67
C ASN A 335 15.18 15.68 -5.74
N VAL A 336 14.19 15.97 -6.58
CA VAL A 336 13.75 15.08 -7.66
C VAL A 336 14.89 14.75 -8.64
N ALA A 337 15.75 15.73 -8.94
CA ALA A 337 16.89 15.51 -9.83
C ALA A 337 17.88 14.47 -9.25
N GLY A 338 18.10 14.50 -7.92
CA GLY A 338 18.89 13.50 -7.21
C GLY A 338 18.22 12.12 -7.29
N ALA A 339 16.93 12.04 -6.99
CA ALA A 339 16.16 10.79 -7.08
C ALA A 339 16.24 10.17 -8.48
N GLN A 340 16.16 10.99 -9.53
CA GLN A 340 16.25 10.53 -10.92
C GLN A 340 17.67 10.14 -11.36
N ALA A 341 18.70 10.80 -10.81
CA ALA A 341 20.09 10.50 -11.14
C ALA A 341 20.55 9.19 -10.49
N THR A 342 20.05 8.89 -9.30
CA THR A 342 20.32 7.67 -8.53
C THR A 342 18.99 7.04 -8.07
N PRO A 343 18.22 6.43 -8.99
CA PRO A 343 16.97 5.78 -8.64
C PRO A 343 17.25 4.55 -7.75
N VAL A 344 16.28 4.21 -6.90
CA VAL A 344 16.33 3.00 -6.06
C VAL A 344 16.44 1.76 -6.96
N ALA A 345 15.65 1.72 -8.02
CA ALA A 345 15.74 0.70 -9.06
C ALA A 345 15.34 1.24 -10.44
N ASN A 346 15.92 0.65 -11.48
CA ASN A 346 15.58 0.92 -12.87
C ASN A 346 15.84 -0.31 -13.72
N PHE A 347 14.78 -1.00 -14.18
CA PHE A 347 14.93 -2.25 -14.91
C PHE A 347 13.79 -2.52 -15.90
N PHE A 348 14.03 -3.44 -16.82
CA PHE A 348 12.99 -3.96 -17.72
C PHE A 348 12.37 -5.22 -17.12
N VAL A 349 11.04 -5.26 -17.08
CA VAL A 349 10.30 -6.46 -16.68
C VAL A 349 10.64 -7.58 -17.65
N ALA A 350 10.84 -8.78 -17.11
CA ALA A 350 11.18 -9.97 -17.90
C ALA A 350 12.50 -9.89 -18.67
N ASN A 351 13.39 -8.97 -18.30
CA ASN A 351 14.59 -8.60 -19.05
C ASN A 351 14.32 -8.37 -20.55
N ASN A 352 13.11 -7.90 -20.89
CA ASN A 352 12.68 -7.75 -22.27
C ASN A 352 12.57 -6.27 -22.64
N SER A 353 13.63 -5.71 -23.22
CA SER A 353 13.63 -4.30 -23.64
C SER A 353 12.76 -4.00 -24.86
N THR A 354 12.15 -5.01 -25.49
CA THR A 354 11.43 -4.88 -26.78
C THR A 354 9.91 -4.97 -26.66
N ASP A 355 9.39 -5.40 -25.51
CA ASP A 355 7.94 -5.40 -25.25
C ASP A 355 7.41 -3.97 -25.28
N ARG A 356 6.18 -3.81 -25.78
CA ARG A 356 5.52 -2.52 -25.90
C ARG A 356 4.14 -2.46 -25.26
N GLY A 357 3.75 -3.48 -24.48
CA GLY A 357 2.46 -3.46 -23.77
C GLY A 357 2.37 -2.50 -22.58
N GLY A 358 3.47 -1.83 -22.24
CA GLY A 358 3.62 -1.10 -20.99
C GLY A 358 3.70 -2.01 -19.77
N VAL A 359 3.82 -1.40 -18.59
CA VAL A 359 3.92 -2.08 -17.30
C VAL A 359 2.77 -1.63 -16.42
N ARG A 360 2.01 -2.59 -15.89
CA ARG A 360 1.08 -2.37 -14.76
C ARG A 360 1.77 -2.79 -13.48
N LEU A 361 1.51 -2.07 -12.40
CA LEU A 361 2.23 -2.19 -11.14
C LEU A 361 1.28 -2.21 -9.96
N ALA A 362 1.65 -2.98 -8.95
CA ALA A 362 1.18 -2.84 -7.59
C ALA A 362 2.38 -2.96 -6.64
N ALA A 363 2.27 -2.36 -5.46
CA ALA A 363 3.29 -2.45 -4.43
C ALA A 363 2.66 -2.79 -3.09
N LYS A 364 3.19 -3.82 -2.42
CA LYS A 364 2.75 -4.26 -1.10
C LYS A 364 3.83 -5.17 -0.52
N ASP A 365 4.06 -5.09 0.78
CA ASP A 365 4.86 -6.09 1.49
C ASP A 365 4.11 -7.44 1.46
N ALA A 366 4.60 -8.38 0.66
CA ALA A 366 3.97 -9.67 0.45
C ALA A 366 4.64 -10.79 1.26
N ASP A 367 5.90 -10.63 1.67
CA ASP A 367 6.64 -11.62 2.45
C ASP A 367 6.76 -11.27 3.96
N GLY A 368 6.30 -10.09 4.36
CA GLY A 368 6.16 -9.65 5.74
C GLY A 368 7.45 -9.13 6.35
N ASP A 369 8.39 -8.65 5.53
CA ASP A 369 9.69 -8.17 5.97
C ASP A 369 9.75 -6.65 6.23
N ASN A 370 8.62 -5.97 6.12
CA ASN A 370 8.42 -4.52 6.19
C ASN A 370 9.04 -3.73 5.04
N LYS A 371 9.36 -4.37 3.91
CA LYS A 371 9.66 -3.69 2.65
C LYS A 371 8.55 -3.97 1.67
N ALA A 372 8.17 -2.96 0.91
CA ALA A 372 7.21 -3.15 -0.17
C ALA A 372 7.84 -4.00 -1.29
N ASP A 373 7.13 -5.05 -1.68
CA ASP A 373 7.43 -5.81 -2.90
C ASP A 373 6.71 -5.18 -4.08
N VAL A 374 7.28 -5.33 -5.28
CA VAL A 374 6.70 -4.79 -6.51
C VAL A 374 6.21 -5.92 -7.39
N ALA A 375 4.91 -5.98 -7.61
CA ALA A 375 4.33 -6.82 -8.65
C ALA A 375 4.25 -6.02 -9.95
N ALA A 376 4.86 -6.53 -11.03
CA ALA A 376 4.84 -5.92 -12.34
C ALA A 376 4.37 -6.90 -13.42
N GLY A 377 3.42 -6.45 -14.24
CA GLY A 377 2.93 -7.18 -15.39
C GLY A 377 3.28 -6.46 -16.69
N SER A 378 3.85 -7.19 -17.66
CA SER A 378 4.06 -6.68 -19.03
C SER A 378 3.46 -7.61 -20.08
N GLY A 379 3.20 -7.07 -21.27
CA GLY A 379 2.86 -7.85 -22.46
C GLY A 379 1.53 -7.50 -23.10
N GLU A 380 1.55 -6.73 -24.19
CA GLU A 380 0.40 -6.61 -25.10
C GLU A 380 0.65 -7.58 -26.27
N GLY A 381 -0.19 -8.62 -26.40
CA GLY A 381 -0.10 -9.58 -27.51
C GLY A 381 0.99 -10.65 -27.38
N SER A 382 1.59 -10.82 -26.20
CA SER A 382 2.49 -11.93 -25.82
C SER A 382 1.97 -12.65 -24.57
N PRO A 383 2.45 -13.87 -24.23
CA PRO A 383 2.11 -14.53 -22.98
C PRO A 383 2.36 -13.60 -21.79
N ALA A 384 1.26 -13.25 -21.12
CA ALA A 384 1.23 -12.41 -19.93
C ALA A 384 2.14 -12.99 -18.85
N LYS A 385 3.14 -12.23 -18.39
CA LYS A 385 3.94 -12.57 -17.21
C LYS A 385 3.74 -11.50 -16.16
N VAL A 386 3.28 -11.93 -14.98
CA VAL A 386 3.32 -11.12 -13.76
C VAL A 386 4.50 -11.61 -12.95
N ARG A 387 5.35 -10.67 -12.53
CA ARG A 387 6.51 -10.93 -11.68
C ARG A 387 6.38 -10.16 -10.40
N VAL A 388 6.67 -10.82 -9.28
CA VAL A 388 6.88 -10.17 -7.99
C VAL A 388 8.37 -10.03 -7.74
N TYR A 389 8.82 -8.81 -7.52
CA TYR A 389 10.18 -8.46 -7.17
C TYR A 389 10.20 -8.08 -5.70
N LEU A 390 10.96 -8.82 -4.88
CA LEU A 390 10.97 -8.57 -3.45
C LEU A 390 11.79 -7.31 -3.12
N GLY A 391 11.29 -6.47 -2.21
CA GLY A 391 11.88 -5.19 -1.80
C GLY A 391 13.38 -5.31 -1.47
N THR A 392 13.74 -6.38 -0.75
CA THR A 392 15.12 -6.73 -0.38
C THR A 392 16.10 -6.84 -1.54
N ASN A 393 15.62 -7.04 -2.77
CA ASN A 393 16.46 -7.29 -3.94
C ASN A 393 16.63 -6.07 -4.85
N PHE A 394 16.08 -4.90 -4.49
CA PHE A 394 16.34 -3.66 -5.22
C PHE A 394 17.73 -3.13 -4.89
N VAL A 395 18.74 -3.61 -5.62
CA VAL A 395 20.13 -3.20 -5.51
C VAL A 395 20.65 -2.64 -6.84
N GLY A 396 20.25 -1.41 -7.18
CA GLY A 396 20.79 -0.65 -8.31
C GLY A 396 20.07 -0.82 -9.65
N SER A 397 20.80 -0.74 -10.77
CA SER A 397 20.27 -0.50 -12.12
C SER A 397 20.00 -1.76 -12.98
N GLY A 398 19.77 -2.90 -12.34
CA GLY A 398 19.46 -4.18 -13.01
C GLY A 398 18.10 -4.75 -12.59
N GLU A 399 17.53 -5.65 -13.40
CA GLU A 399 16.38 -6.43 -12.96
C GLU A 399 16.81 -7.25 -11.72
N PRO A 400 16.04 -7.23 -10.62
CA PRO A 400 16.35 -8.04 -9.45
C PRO A 400 16.51 -9.51 -9.84
N ALA A 401 17.61 -10.15 -9.38
CA ALA A 401 17.92 -11.53 -9.74
C ALA A 401 16.94 -12.54 -9.12
N THR A 402 16.32 -12.15 -8.01
CA THR A 402 15.31 -12.92 -7.30
C THR A 402 13.93 -12.32 -7.60
N PHE A 403 13.07 -13.12 -8.21
CA PHE A 403 11.67 -12.77 -8.47
C PHE A 403 10.82 -14.04 -8.45
N GLN A 404 9.52 -13.87 -8.25
CA GLN A 404 8.53 -14.93 -8.37
C GLN A 404 7.67 -14.68 -9.61
N ASP A 405 7.64 -15.63 -10.55
CA ASP A 405 6.67 -15.61 -11.65
C ASP A 405 5.31 -16.08 -11.09
N LEU A 406 4.29 -15.23 -11.18
CA LEU A 406 2.91 -15.54 -10.83
C LEU A 406 2.20 -16.15 -12.03
N SER A 407 1.91 -17.45 -11.98
CA SER A 407 1.20 -18.20 -13.03
C SER A 407 -0.33 -18.12 -12.88
N VAL A 408 -0.88 -16.92 -12.62
CA VAL A 408 -2.31 -16.73 -12.29
C VAL A 408 -3.25 -17.19 -13.42
N PHE A 409 -2.83 -17.11 -14.69
CA PHE A 409 -3.69 -17.35 -15.86
C PHE A 409 -3.31 -18.58 -16.70
N GLY A 410 -2.59 -19.57 -16.12
CA GLY A 410 -2.35 -20.86 -16.80
C GLY A 410 -1.55 -20.79 -18.12
N GLY A 411 -0.81 -19.68 -18.35
CA GLY A 411 0.12 -19.54 -19.48
C GLY A 411 -0.49 -19.08 -20.82
N GLY A 412 -1.78 -18.76 -20.88
CA GLY A 412 -2.41 -18.18 -22.07
C GLY A 412 -1.99 -16.72 -22.28
N ALA A 413 -1.77 -16.31 -23.53
CA ALA A 413 -1.57 -14.89 -23.85
C ALA A 413 -2.89 -14.12 -23.70
N LEU A 414 -2.89 -13.08 -22.86
CA LEU A 414 -4.02 -12.19 -22.70
C LEU A 414 -3.95 -11.07 -23.75
N ALA A 415 -5.00 -10.94 -24.56
CA ALA A 415 -5.14 -9.81 -25.47
C ALA A 415 -5.49 -8.56 -24.64
N GLY A 416 -4.58 -7.58 -24.56
CA GLY A 416 -4.80 -6.30 -23.87
C GLY A 416 -3.92 -6.01 -22.66
N GLY A 417 -2.93 -6.85 -22.36
CA GLY A 417 -2.08 -6.66 -21.18
C GLY A 417 -2.57 -7.39 -19.93
N VAL A 418 -1.76 -7.36 -18.87
CA VAL A 418 -2.15 -7.82 -17.53
C VAL A 418 -2.36 -6.62 -16.64
N PHE A 419 -3.50 -6.56 -15.96
CA PHE A 419 -3.66 -5.64 -14.83
C PHE A 419 -3.08 -6.27 -13.58
N VAL A 420 -2.25 -5.51 -12.89
CA VAL A 420 -1.70 -5.82 -11.58
C VAL A 420 -2.21 -4.71 -10.68
N GLY A 421 -2.87 -5.08 -9.59
CA GLY A 421 -3.53 -4.19 -8.65
C GLY A 421 -3.49 -4.78 -7.26
#